data_AF-A0A9E2H320-F1
#
_entry.id   AF-A0A9E2H320-F1
#
_cell.length_a   1.000
_cell.length_b   1.000
_cell.length_c   1.000
_cell.angle_alpha   90.00
_cell.angle_beta   90.00
_cell.angle_gamma   90.00
#
_symmetry.space_group_name_H-M   'P 1'
#
loop_
_entity.id
_entity.type
_entity.pdbx_description
1 polymer ?
#
loop_
_entity_poly.entity_id
_entity_poly.type
_entity_poly.pdbx_seq_one_letter_code
_entity_poly.pdbx_strand_id
1 'polypeptide(L)'
;MDLRLVMITCIVYCFILGSGLYNNKEFNKLVEPLKESKRDVHEIDISTFLSENFNSLNKTLRTVFKFSKEFQIIDTKEDVRVRFIWKKFKIQNEFPTFPGITPVQNRTLFDEDDVTYISVHNVLKQNGYKIIAVSYPGAQGDRVVLAEAGTGRSQQRRYIDIISYLPKSHSALQENKGKFSPTSIQAEIIELSKYKKDKGYKKSIENLFDRFDKQAPKVFKIGVGFWANSKFTVKHIQQITIDSLDYFIYIKANQKDWIVFDTGKSKLFSTTTGKIVLPKVYEVSKFASNQLGFFETEI
;
A
#
# COMPACT_ATOMS: atom_id res chain seq x y z
N MET A 1 33.94 -19.17 -23.10
CA MET A 1 33.51 -18.38 -21.92
C MET A 1 33.23 -19.37 -20.81
N ASP A 2 33.90 -19.24 -19.66
CA ASP A 2 33.76 -20.19 -18.55
C ASP A 2 32.38 -20.00 -17.87
N LEU A 3 31.52 -21.01 -17.97
CA LEU A 3 30.15 -20.99 -17.43
C LEU A 3 30.11 -20.69 -15.92
N ARG A 4 31.17 -21.01 -15.19
CA ARG A 4 31.27 -20.77 -13.73
C ARG A 4 31.45 -19.29 -13.42
N LEU A 5 32.27 -18.60 -14.21
CA LEU A 5 32.54 -17.16 -14.09
C LEU A 5 31.27 -16.34 -14.31
N VAL A 6 30.47 -16.75 -15.30
CA VAL A 6 29.19 -16.11 -15.64
C VAL A 6 28.19 -16.28 -14.51
N MET A 7 28.10 -17.48 -13.93
CA MET A 7 27.13 -17.79 -12.89
C MET A 7 27.38 -17.01 -11.58
N ILE A 8 28.61 -16.95 -11.09
CA ILE A 8 28.96 -16.23 -9.85
C ILE A 8 28.70 -14.73 -10.03
N THR A 9 29.12 -14.17 -11.16
CA THR A 9 28.91 -12.76 -11.50
C THR A 9 27.42 -12.43 -11.55
N CYS A 10 26.60 -13.27 -12.20
CA CYS A 10 25.15 -13.06 -12.26
C CYS A 10 24.49 -13.11 -10.88
N ILE A 11 24.87 -14.07 -10.02
CA ILE A 11 24.21 -14.21 -8.71
C ILE A 11 24.57 -13.06 -7.78
N VAL A 12 25.84 -12.65 -7.73
CA VAL A 12 26.26 -11.47 -6.97
C VAL A 12 25.58 -10.21 -7.49
N TYR A 13 25.44 -10.08 -8.81
CA TYR A 13 24.74 -8.96 -9.42
C TYR A 13 23.24 -8.93 -9.05
N CYS A 14 22.58 -10.09 -9.05
CA CYS A 14 21.20 -10.21 -8.56
C CYS A 14 21.08 -9.78 -7.10
N PHE A 15 22.03 -10.18 -6.24
CA PHE A 15 22.06 -9.72 -4.85
C PHE A 15 22.18 -8.19 -4.77
N ILE A 16 23.14 -7.59 -5.48
CA ILE A 16 23.37 -6.13 -5.48
C ILE A 16 22.11 -5.35 -5.92
N LEU A 17 21.42 -5.82 -6.96
CA LEU A 17 20.18 -5.21 -7.44
C LEU A 17 19.05 -5.37 -6.40
N GLY A 18 18.81 -6.59 -5.94
CA GLY A 18 17.73 -6.88 -4.98
C GLY A 18 17.94 -6.25 -3.61
N SER A 19 19.20 -6.01 -3.23
CA SER A 19 19.56 -5.37 -1.97
C SER A 19 19.61 -3.84 -2.07
N GLY A 20 19.47 -3.26 -3.26
CA GLY A 20 19.58 -1.82 -3.47
C GLY A 20 21.01 -1.27 -3.34
N LEU A 21 22.05 -2.12 -3.46
CA LEU A 21 23.45 -1.70 -3.35
C LEU A 21 24.08 -1.29 -4.68
N TYR A 22 23.34 -1.34 -5.78
CA TYR A 22 23.84 -1.11 -7.15
C TYR A 22 24.53 0.25 -7.34
N ASN A 23 24.10 1.28 -6.62
CA ASN A 23 24.73 2.61 -6.65
C ASN A 23 25.82 2.80 -5.59
N ASN A 24 26.06 1.82 -4.71
CA ASN A 24 27.05 1.93 -3.64
C ASN A 24 28.45 1.56 -4.19
N LYS A 25 29.26 2.60 -4.47
CA LYS A 25 30.61 2.44 -5.04
C LYS A 25 31.54 1.64 -4.13
N GLU A 26 31.41 1.76 -2.81
CA GLU A 26 32.27 1.06 -1.85
C GLU A 26 31.95 -0.42 -1.81
N PHE A 27 30.67 -0.77 -1.79
CA PHE A 27 30.24 -2.17 -1.89
C PHE A 27 30.64 -2.78 -3.24
N ASN A 28 30.44 -2.05 -4.34
CA ASN A 28 30.82 -2.52 -5.68
C ASN A 28 32.32 -2.85 -5.76
N LYS A 29 33.20 -2.05 -5.13
CA LYS A 29 34.64 -2.35 -5.04
C LYS A 29 34.95 -3.66 -4.32
N LEU A 30 34.17 -4.06 -3.32
CA LEU A 30 34.37 -5.31 -2.59
C LEU A 30 34.06 -6.54 -3.45
N VAL A 31 33.17 -6.40 -4.43
CA VAL A 31 32.67 -7.49 -5.25
C VAL A 31 33.25 -7.50 -6.67
N GLU A 32 33.92 -6.42 -7.12
CA GLU A 32 34.66 -6.39 -8.39
C GLU A 32 35.60 -7.59 -8.59
N PRO A 33 36.43 -8.00 -7.60
CA PRO A 33 37.33 -9.13 -7.78
C PRO A 33 36.64 -10.46 -8.07
N LEU A 34 35.33 -10.58 -7.78
CA LEU A 34 34.55 -11.79 -8.03
C LEU A 34 34.23 -11.98 -9.51
N LYS A 35 34.18 -10.89 -10.29
CA LYS A 35 33.82 -10.94 -11.72
C LYS A 35 34.85 -11.68 -12.56
N GLU A 36 36.09 -11.74 -12.09
CA GLU A 36 37.22 -12.34 -12.79
C GLU A 36 37.72 -13.63 -12.12
N SER A 37 37.11 -14.03 -11.01
CA SER A 37 37.63 -15.12 -10.19
C SER A 37 37.05 -16.48 -10.56
N LYS A 38 37.92 -17.49 -10.64
CA LYS A 38 37.57 -18.89 -10.95
C LYS A 38 37.41 -19.77 -9.72
N ARG A 39 37.32 -19.19 -8.51
CA ARG A 39 37.18 -19.98 -7.28
C ARG A 39 35.76 -20.52 -7.17
N ASP A 40 35.61 -21.71 -6.60
CA ASP A 40 34.30 -22.34 -6.41
C ASP A 40 33.51 -21.71 -5.25
N VAL A 41 34.21 -21.10 -4.29
CA VAL A 41 33.64 -20.40 -3.12
C VAL A 41 34.35 -19.07 -2.91
N HIS A 42 33.56 -18.01 -2.71
CA HIS A 42 34.06 -16.67 -2.42
C HIS A 42 33.70 -16.25 -1.01
N GLU A 43 34.70 -16.01 -0.18
CA GLU A 43 34.51 -15.40 1.14
C GLU A 43 34.93 -13.93 1.08
N ILE A 44 34.04 -13.05 1.54
CA ILE A 44 34.19 -11.59 1.44
C ILE A 44 33.97 -11.00 2.83
N ASP A 45 35.04 -10.43 3.41
CA ASP A 45 34.94 -9.68 4.66
C ASP A 45 34.38 -8.28 4.37
N ILE A 46 33.18 -8.01 4.87
CA ILE A 46 32.50 -6.72 4.73
C ILE A 46 32.54 -5.88 6.01
N SER A 47 33.39 -6.23 6.99
CA SER A 47 33.45 -5.56 8.30
C SER A 47 33.67 -4.05 8.18
N THR A 48 34.64 -3.62 7.38
CA THR A 48 34.97 -2.20 7.19
C THR A 48 33.80 -1.45 6.56
N PHE A 49 33.23 -2.02 5.49
CA PHE A 49 32.07 -1.46 4.83
C PHE A 49 30.89 -1.27 5.79
N LEU A 50 30.58 -2.28 6.60
CA LEU A 50 29.51 -2.17 7.59
C LEU A 50 29.83 -1.11 8.64
N SER A 51 31.06 -1.01 9.14
CA SER A 51 31.40 0.01 10.13
C SER A 51 31.23 1.45 9.62
N GLU A 52 31.44 1.67 8.32
CA GLU A 52 31.39 3.00 7.70
C GLU A 52 30.00 3.33 7.14
N ASN A 53 29.25 2.32 6.67
CA ASN A 53 28.03 2.53 5.88
C ASN A 53 26.76 1.98 6.53
N PHE A 54 26.80 1.33 7.69
CA PHE A 54 25.62 0.65 8.23
C PHE A 54 24.36 1.52 8.29
N ASN A 55 24.49 2.80 8.65
CA ASN A 55 23.36 3.71 8.77
C ASN A 55 22.77 4.14 7.42
N SER A 56 23.54 4.08 6.32
CA SER A 56 23.06 4.40 4.96
C SER A 56 22.36 3.22 4.27
N LEU A 57 22.43 2.02 4.86
CA LEU A 57 21.77 0.82 4.34
C LEU A 57 20.25 0.85 4.59
N ASN A 58 19.50 0.21 3.69
CA ASN A 58 18.06 0.03 3.87
C ASN A 58 17.74 -0.84 5.11
N LYS A 59 16.48 -0.80 5.56
CA LYS A 59 16.02 -1.52 6.77
C LYS A 59 16.28 -3.02 6.70
N THR A 60 16.09 -3.63 5.53
CA THR A 60 16.28 -5.07 5.33
C THR A 60 17.74 -5.46 5.56
N LEU A 61 18.68 -4.79 4.91
CA LEU A 61 20.11 -5.04 5.06
C LEU A 61 20.61 -4.75 6.47
N ARG A 62 20.18 -3.63 7.08
CA ARG A 62 20.50 -3.34 8.49
C ARG A 62 20.05 -4.46 9.42
N THR A 63 18.87 -5.02 9.17
CA THR A 63 18.33 -6.13 9.97
C THR A 63 19.18 -7.39 9.77
N VAL A 64 19.45 -7.78 8.51
CA VAL A 64 20.27 -8.96 8.19
C VAL A 64 21.65 -8.85 8.85
N PHE A 65 22.36 -7.74 8.64
CA PHE A 65 23.74 -7.58 9.14
C PHE A 65 23.83 -7.42 10.66
N LYS A 66 22.80 -6.86 11.31
CA LYS A 66 22.76 -6.71 12.77
C LYS A 66 22.47 -8.02 13.50
N PHE A 67 21.61 -8.87 12.91
CA PHE A 67 21.09 -10.07 13.60
C PHE A 67 21.63 -11.39 13.05
N SER A 68 22.49 -11.36 12.03
CA SER A 68 23.15 -12.53 11.46
C SER A 68 24.66 -12.50 11.73
N LYS A 69 25.31 -13.67 11.61
CA LYS A 69 26.78 -13.79 11.71
C LYS A 69 27.47 -13.72 10.34
N GLU A 70 26.73 -14.08 9.29
CA GLU A 70 27.17 -14.11 7.90
C GLU A 70 25.95 -14.14 6.99
N PHE A 71 26.17 -13.91 5.70
CA PHE A 71 25.16 -14.08 4.65
C PHE A 71 25.73 -14.99 3.58
N GLN A 72 24.99 -16.06 3.28
CA GLN A 72 25.40 -17.05 2.29
C GLN A 72 24.50 -17.01 1.07
N ILE A 73 25.12 -17.13 -0.09
CA ILE A 73 24.47 -17.39 -1.36
C ILE A 73 24.79 -18.84 -1.71
N ILE A 74 23.76 -19.68 -1.66
CA ILE A 74 23.82 -21.10 -2.00
C ILE A 74 23.20 -21.35 -3.36
N ASP A 75 23.69 -22.35 -4.09
CA ASP A 75 23.08 -22.76 -5.35
C ASP A 75 22.01 -23.85 -5.16
N THR A 76 21.47 -24.36 -6.27
CA THR A 76 20.42 -25.39 -6.26
C THR A 76 20.89 -26.76 -5.77
N LYS A 77 22.19 -26.97 -5.57
CA LYS A 77 22.79 -28.17 -5.00
C LYS A 77 23.21 -27.97 -3.54
N GLU A 78 22.83 -26.85 -2.93
CA GLU A 78 23.18 -26.45 -1.57
C GLU A 78 24.67 -26.11 -1.38
N ASP A 79 25.42 -25.93 -2.48
CA ASP A 79 26.82 -25.49 -2.41
C ASP A 79 26.88 -23.98 -2.12
N VAL A 80 27.66 -23.58 -1.13
CA VAL A 80 27.94 -22.17 -0.84
C VAL A 80 28.81 -21.60 -1.95
N ARG A 81 28.29 -20.63 -2.71
CA ARG A 81 29.02 -19.95 -3.79
C ARG A 81 29.65 -18.65 -3.32
N VAL A 82 28.94 -17.90 -2.48
CA VAL A 82 29.42 -16.64 -1.89
C VAL A 82 29.05 -16.60 -0.42
N ARG A 83 29.99 -16.16 0.41
CA ARG A 83 29.81 -15.91 1.84
C ARG A 83 30.30 -14.51 2.15
N PHE A 84 29.39 -13.65 2.60
CA PHE A 84 29.75 -12.39 3.22
C PHE A 84 29.90 -12.62 4.72
N ILE A 85 31.07 -12.32 5.26
CA ILE A 85 31.37 -12.42 6.68
C ILE A 85 31.66 -11.04 7.25
N TRP A 86 31.39 -10.85 8.54
CA TRP A 86 31.75 -9.62 9.23
C TRP A 86 31.97 -9.87 10.72
N LYS A 87 32.83 -9.04 11.30
CA LYS A 87 33.05 -8.99 12.75
C LYS A 87 31.92 -8.22 13.40
N LYS A 88 31.75 -8.40 14.72
CA LYS A 88 30.86 -7.53 15.51
C LYS A 88 31.33 -6.09 15.36
N PHE A 89 30.45 -5.23 14.85
CA PHE A 89 30.68 -3.79 14.75
C PHE A 89 29.73 -3.05 15.71
N LYS A 90 30.21 -1.94 16.29
CA LYS A 90 29.38 -1.10 17.15
C LYS A 90 28.54 -0.19 16.26
N ILE A 91 27.24 -0.33 16.36
CA ILE A 91 26.32 0.66 15.81
C ILE A 91 26.11 1.69 16.91
N GLN A 92 26.53 2.93 16.68
CA GLN A 92 26.04 4.06 17.47
C GLN A 92 24.57 4.24 17.11
N ASN A 93 23.70 3.49 17.78
CA ASN A 93 22.31 3.85 17.80
C ASN A 93 22.22 4.98 18.82
N GLU A 94 21.88 6.17 18.39
CA GLU A 94 21.65 7.31 19.28
C GLU A 94 20.37 7.12 20.10
N PHE A 95 20.05 5.92 20.60
CA PHE A 95 18.92 5.67 21.49
C PHE A 95 18.84 6.68 22.67
N PRO A 96 19.96 7.14 23.26
CA PRO A 96 19.93 8.17 24.29
C PRO A 96 19.44 9.55 23.83
N THR A 97 19.45 9.86 22.53
CA THR A 97 18.93 11.13 21.99
C THR A 97 17.42 11.08 21.71
N PHE A 98 16.81 9.89 21.74
CA PHE A 98 15.36 9.77 21.64
C PHE A 98 14.71 10.18 22.96
N PRO A 99 13.53 10.83 22.90
CA PRO A 99 12.81 11.17 24.12
C PRO A 99 12.42 9.88 24.87
N GLY A 100 12.61 9.87 26.18
CA GLY A 100 12.24 8.72 27.04
C GLY A 100 10.73 8.40 27.02
N ILE A 101 9.91 9.31 26.51
CA ILE A 101 8.48 9.15 26.27
C ILE A 101 8.18 9.67 24.86
N THR A 102 7.52 8.85 24.02
CA THR A 102 7.09 9.29 22.68
C THR A 102 6.00 10.35 22.82
N PRO A 103 6.24 11.60 22.41
CA PRO A 103 5.22 12.64 22.52
C PRO A 103 4.10 12.33 21.51
N VAL A 104 2.85 12.45 21.95
CA VAL A 104 1.67 12.25 21.11
C VAL A 104 0.81 13.51 21.10
N GLN A 105 0.13 13.76 20.00
CA GLN A 105 -0.79 14.89 19.83
C GLN A 105 -2.10 14.42 19.19
N ASN A 106 -3.14 15.24 19.29
CA ASN A 106 -4.37 14.97 18.55
C ASN A 106 -4.09 15.03 17.05
N ARG A 107 -4.60 14.05 16.31
CA ARG A 107 -4.50 14.02 14.86
C ARG A 107 -5.33 15.16 14.25
N THR A 108 -4.76 15.89 13.31
CA THR A 108 -5.40 17.08 12.71
C THR A 108 -5.74 16.91 11.23
N LEU A 109 -5.24 15.87 10.57
CA LEU A 109 -5.43 15.61 9.15
C LEU A 109 -6.12 14.28 8.95
N PHE A 110 -7.03 14.23 7.98
CA PHE A 110 -7.60 12.98 7.51
C PHE A 110 -6.78 12.40 6.36
N ASP A 111 -6.68 11.07 6.33
CA ASP A 111 -6.16 10.27 5.22
C ASP A 111 -7.28 9.41 4.63
N GLU A 112 -6.90 8.50 3.75
CA GLU A 112 -7.80 7.56 3.08
C GLU A 112 -8.55 6.67 4.08
N ASP A 113 -7.92 6.30 5.18
CA ASP A 113 -8.47 5.37 6.16
C ASP A 113 -9.56 6.02 7.00
N ASP A 114 -9.38 7.30 7.34
CA ASP A 114 -10.42 8.07 8.00
C ASP A 114 -11.67 8.18 7.10
N VAL A 115 -11.46 8.42 5.79
CA VAL A 115 -12.54 8.50 4.80
C VAL A 115 -13.26 7.15 4.67
N THR A 116 -12.50 6.05 4.61
CA THR A 116 -13.01 4.68 4.57
C THR A 116 -13.83 4.37 5.82
N TYR A 117 -13.29 4.66 7.01
CA TYR A 117 -13.97 4.44 8.28
C TYR A 117 -15.29 5.21 8.35
N ILE A 118 -15.27 6.50 8.02
CA ILE A 118 -16.47 7.36 8.02
C ILE A 118 -17.50 6.85 7.02
N SER A 119 -17.08 6.49 5.81
CA SER A 119 -17.98 5.95 4.79
C SER A 119 -18.69 4.69 5.28
N VAL A 120 -17.96 3.77 5.90
CA VAL A 120 -18.54 2.52 6.45
C VAL A 120 -19.46 2.79 7.63
N HIS A 121 -18.98 3.49 8.66
CA HIS A 121 -19.65 3.57 9.96
C HIS A 121 -20.69 4.68 10.05
N ASN A 122 -20.47 5.79 9.37
CA ASN A 122 -21.34 6.97 9.45
C ASN A 122 -22.28 7.09 8.25
N VAL A 123 -22.00 6.46 7.12
CA VAL A 123 -22.85 6.58 5.91
C VAL A 123 -23.51 5.24 5.55
N LEU A 124 -22.73 4.24 5.15
CA LEU A 124 -23.24 2.99 4.58
C LEU A 124 -24.09 2.21 5.58
N LYS A 125 -23.56 1.93 6.78
CA LYS A 125 -24.30 1.21 7.83
C LYS A 125 -25.57 1.95 8.26
N GLN A 126 -25.52 3.29 8.35
CA GLN A 126 -26.69 4.10 8.71
C GLN A 126 -27.78 4.07 7.63
N ASN A 127 -27.40 3.87 6.37
CA ASN A 127 -28.31 3.71 5.24
C ASN A 127 -28.69 2.23 4.98
N GLY A 128 -28.38 1.31 5.90
CA GLY A 128 -28.81 -0.10 5.81
C GLY A 128 -27.96 -0.97 4.89
N TYR A 129 -26.81 -0.49 4.42
CA TYR A 129 -25.88 -1.32 3.64
C TYR A 129 -25.21 -2.36 4.55
N LYS A 130 -25.13 -3.59 4.04
CA LYS A 130 -24.34 -4.66 4.60
C LYS A 130 -22.94 -4.63 4.00
N ILE A 131 -21.93 -4.75 4.85
CA ILE A 131 -20.52 -4.66 4.44
C ILE A 131 -19.98 -6.06 4.19
N ILE A 132 -19.37 -6.27 3.03
CA ILE A 132 -18.67 -7.51 2.69
C ILE A 132 -17.18 -7.34 2.94
N ALA A 133 -16.56 -6.32 2.35
CA ALA A 133 -15.12 -6.10 2.49
C ALA A 133 -14.85 -4.64 2.82
N VAL A 134 -13.81 -4.42 3.63
CA VAL A 134 -13.20 -3.10 3.84
C VAL A 134 -11.70 -3.27 3.83
N SER A 135 -11.00 -2.50 3.00
CA SER A 135 -9.54 -2.40 3.00
C SER A 135 -9.13 -1.34 4.02
N TYR A 136 -8.50 -1.76 5.12
CA TYR A 136 -7.78 -0.89 6.05
C TYR A 136 -6.26 -1.08 5.86
N PRO A 137 -5.40 -0.13 6.27
CA PRO A 137 -3.96 -0.29 6.23
C PRO A 137 -3.55 -1.50 7.06
N GLY A 138 -2.69 -2.35 6.50
CA GLY A 138 -2.25 -3.58 7.14
C GLY A 138 -3.23 -4.75 7.02
N ALA A 139 -4.44 -4.53 6.49
CA ALA A 139 -5.41 -5.58 6.16
C ALA A 139 -5.61 -5.73 4.63
N GLN A 140 -4.63 -5.30 3.84
CA GLN A 140 -4.55 -5.55 2.40
C GLN A 140 -4.44 -7.06 2.13
N GLY A 141 -5.57 -7.76 2.12
CA GLY A 141 -5.59 -9.20 1.92
C GLY A 141 -6.93 -9.90 2.20
N ASP A 142 -7.88 -9.27 2.89
CA ASP A 142 -9.07 -10.03 3.35
C ASP A 142 -9.90 -10.58 2.18
N ARG A 143 -10.18 -9.76 1.14
CA ARG A 143 -11.03 -10.18 0.02
C ARG A 143 -10.56 -9.60 -1.31
N VAL A 144 -9.71 -10.38 -2.00
CA VAL A 144 -9.19 -10.04 -3.33
C VAL A 144 -10.21 -10.32 -4.43
N VAL A 145 -10.34 -9.40 -5.38
CA VAL A 145 -11.06 -9.62 -6.63
C VAL A 145 -10.07 -10.07 -7.69
N LEU A 146 -10.33 -11.23 -8.30
CA LEU A 146 -9.50 -11.85 -9.34
C LEU A 146 -10.13 -11.57 -10.71
N ALA A 147 -9.89 -10.37 -11.24
CA ALA A 147 -10.53 -9.87 -12.47
C ALA A 147 -10.20 -10.70 -13.72
N GLU A 148 -9.06 -11.38 -13.74
CA GLU A 148 -8.56 -12.15 -14.89
C GLU A 148 -8.54 -13.66 -14.59
N ALA A 149 -9.70 -14.25 -14.33
CA ALA A 149 -9.80 -15.69 -14.06
C ALA A 149 -9.19 -16.52 -15.20
N GLY A 150 -8.15 -17.32 -14.90
CA GLY A 150 -7.52 -18.26 -15.84
C GLY A 150 -6.00 -18.14 -16.00
N THR A 151 -5.38 -17.01 -15.61
CA THR A 151 -3.92 -16.80 -15.81
C THR A 151 -3.03 -17.32 -14.66
N GLY A 152 -3.56 -18.16 -13.76
CA GLY A 152 -2.77 -18.74 -12.66
C GLY A 152 -2.16 -17.70 -11.71
N ARG A 153 -0.85 -17.81 -11.42
CA ARG A 153 -0.14 -16.91 -10.48
C ARG A 153 0.05 -15.48 -10.98
N SER A 154 -0.15 -15.22 -12.28
CA SER A 154 -0.04 -13.87 -12.86
C SER A 154 -1.34 -13.07 -12.84
N GLN A 155 -2.39 -13.60 -12.20
CA GLN A 155 -3.66 -12.88 -12.07
C GLN A 155 -3.48 -11.57 -11.31
N GLN A 156 -3.94 -10.48 -11.92
CA GLN A 156 -3.95 -9.19 -11.23
C GLN A 156 -4.92 -9.23 -10.06
N ARG A 157 -4.37 -9.03 -8.86
CA ARG A 157 -5.11 -8.90 -7.61
C ARG A 157 -5.61 -7.48 -7.50
N ARG A 158 -6.92 -7.30 -7.38
CA ARG A 158 -7.55 -6.00 -7.16
C ARG A 158 -8.20 -5.98 -5.78
N TYR A 159 -7.94 -4.92 -5.04
CA TYR A 159 -8.54 -4.65 -3.74
C TYR A 159 -9.34 -3.38 -3.89
N ILE A 160 -10.64 -3.48 -3.61
CA ILE A 160 -11.55 -2.35 -3.61
C ILE A 160 -11.71 -1.92 -2.16
N ASP A 161 -11.62 -0.62 -1.88
CA ASP A 161 -11.63 -0.13 -0.50
C ASP A 161 -12.87 -0.57 0.28
N ILE A 162 -14.05 -0.49 -0.34
CA ILE A 162 -15.30 -0.94 0.28
C ILE A 162 -16.12 -1.75 -0.73
N ILE A 163 -16.49 -2.96 -0.33
CA ILE A 163 -17.49 -3.79 -1.00
C ILE A 163 -18.68 -3.95 -0.06
N SER A 164 -19.85 -3.49 -0.50
CA SER A 164 -21.07 -3.55 0.31
C SER A 164 -22.29 -3.81 -0.56
N TYR A 165 -23.45 -4.02 0.06
CA TYR A 165 -24.71 -4.09 -0.66
C TYR A 165 -25.89 -3.60 0.18
N LEU A 166 -26.86 -2.98 -0.48
CA LEU A 166 -28.16 -2.67 0.09
C LEU A 166 -29.12 -3.83 -0.22
N PRO A 167 -29.65 -4.55 0.78
CA PRO A 167 -30.49 -5.73 0.55
C PRO A 167 -31.64 -5.45 -0.42
N LYS A 168 -31.90 -6.39 -1.33
CA LYS A 168 -32.97 -6.31 -2.35
C LYS A 168 -32.86 -5.15 -3.35
N SER A 169 -31.78 -4.37 -3.32
CA SER A 169 -31.58 -3.21 -4.20
C SER A 169 -30.36 -3.41 -5.10
N HIS A 170 -29.16 -3.23 -4.56
CA HIS A 170 -27.92 -3.25 -5.35
C HIS A 170 -26.70 -3.53 -4.48
N SER A 171 -25.60 -3.88 -5.13
CA SER A 171 -24.26 -3.92 -4.54
C SER A 171 -23.50 -2.65 -4.87
N ALA A 172 -22.66 -2.18 -3.97
CA ALA A 172 -21.86 -0.98 -4.10
C ALA A 172 -20.36 -1.28 -3.95
N LEU A 173 -19.57 -0.78 -4.91
CA LEU A 173 -18.12 -0.83 -4.93
C LEU A 173 -17.61 0.60 -4.78
N GLN A 174 -16.76 0.86 -3.80
CA GLN A 174 -16.31 2.21 -3.50
C GLN A 174 -14.81 2.26 -3.24
N GLU A 175 -14.15 3.24 -3.87
CA GLU A 175 -12.77 3.64 -3.60
C GLU A 175 -12.76 4.96 -2.83
N ASN A 176 -11.77 5.15 -1.95
CA ASN A 176 -11.63 6.34 -1.13
C ASN A 176 -10.31 7.05 -1.43
N LYS A 177 -10.28 8.36 -1.17
CA LYS A 177 -9.06 9.17 -1.21
C LYS A 177 -9.00 10.10 -0.03
N GLY A 178 -7.83 10.17 0.61
CA GLY A 178 -7.61 11.06 1.75
C GLY A 178 -7.84 12.54 1.44
N LYS A 179 -7.77 12.98 0.17
CA LYS A 179 -8.07 14.35 -0.26
C LYS A 179 -8.66 14.36 -1.67
N PHE A 180 -9.54 15.32 -1.96
CA PHE A 180 -10.06 15.52 -3.31
C PHE A 180 -8.96 15.90 -4.31
N SER A 181 -8.87 15.14 -5.40
CA SER A 181 -8.09 15.45 -6.60
C SER A 181 -8.86 14.96 -7.83
N PRO A 182 -9.25 15.83 -8.77
CA PRO A 182 -10.07 15.43 -9.92
C PRO A 182 -9.47 14.28 -10.74
N THR A 183 -8.16 14.32 -10.99
CA THR A 183 -7.46 13.30 -11.79
C THR A 183 -7.40 11.95 -11.08
N SER A 184 -7.12 11.95 -9.77
CA SER A 184 -7.10 10.74 -8.94
C SER A 184 -8.49 10.12 -8.87
N ILE A 185 -9.53 10.91 -8.59
CA ILE A 185 -10.91 10.44 -8.53
C ILE A 185 -11.40 9.91 -9.89
N GLN A 186 -11.06 10.59 -10.98
CA GLN A 186 -11.41 10.14 -12.33
C GLN A 186 -10.77 8.78 -12.67
N ALA A 187 -9.52 8.55 -12.27
CA ALA A 187 -8.86 7.26 -12.48
C ALA A 187 -9.60 6.14 -11.75
N GLU A 188 -10.00 6.35 -10.49
CA GLU A 188 -10.78 5.36 -9.74
C GLU A 188 -12.15 5.08 -10.36
N ILE A 189 -12.83 6.12 -10.85
CA ILE A 189 -14.12 5.98 -11.54
C ILE A 189 -13.97 5.12 -12.80
N ILE A 190 -12.93 5.36 -13.60
CA ILE A 190 -12.65 4.57 -14.81
C ILE A 190 -12.42 3.11 -14.44
N GLU A 191 -11.59 2.84 -13.42
CA GLU A 191 -11.30 1.47 -12.96
C GLU A 191 -12.54 0.77 -12.42
N LEU A 192 -13.29 1.40 -11.51
CA LEU A 192 -14.52 0.83 -10.96
C LEU A 192 -15.58 0.58 -12.04
N SER A 193 -15.65 1.43 -13.07
CA SER A 193 -16.61 1.27 -14.16
C SER A 193 -16.44 -0.04 -14.95
N LYS A 194 -15.25 -0.66 -14.91
CA LYS A 194 -14.98 -1.97 -15.52
C LYS A 194 -15.87 -3.05 -14.91
N TYR A 195 -16.17 -3.01 -13.61
CA TYR A 195 -17.07 -3.98 -12.96
C TYR A 195 -18.53 -3.91 -13.44
N LYS A 196 -18.92 -2.82 -14.13
CA LYS A 196 -20.24 -2.68 -14.76
C LYS A 196 -20.22 -3.09 -16.23
N LYS A 197 -19.11 -2.87 -16.94
CA LYS A 197 -19.03 -2.97 -18.41
C LYS A 197 -18.29 -4.20 -18.92
N ASP A 198 -17.21 -4.59 -18.25
CA ASP A 198 -16.34 -5.70 -18.66
C ASP A 198 -16.85 -7.03 -18.06
N LYS A 199 -16.95 -8.06 -18.91
CA LYS A 199 -17.50 -9.37 -18.51
C LYS A 199 -16.60 -10.09 -17.50
N GLY A 200 -15.29 -9.99 -17.63
CA GLY A 200 -14.33 -10.63 -16.73
C GLY A 200 -14.37 -10.00 -15.35
N TYR A 201 -14.30 -8.66 -15.31
CA TYR A 201 -14.44 -7.90 -14.07
C TYR A 201 -15.79 -8.17 -13.40
N LYS A 202 -16.90 -8.11 -14.15
CA LYS A 202 -18.24 -8.39 -13.60
C LYS A 202 -18.35 -9.79 -13.01
N LYS A 203 -17.88 -10.82 -13.73
CA LYS A 203 -17.89 -12.20 -13.23
C LYS A 203 -17.02 -12.37 -11.99
N SER A 204 -15.87 -11.69 -11.95
CA SER A 204 -14.97 -11.77 -10.79
C SER A 204 -15.60 -11.23 -9.51
N ILE A 205 -16.34 -10.12 -9.59
CA ILE A 205 -17.02 -9.56 -8.43
C ILE A 205 -18.27 -10.39 -8.07
N GLU A 206 -19.01 -10.91 -9.05
CA GLU A 206 -20.14 -11.83 -8.81
C GLU A 206 -19.70 -13.07 -8.05
N ASN A 207 -18.57 -13.68 -8.43
CA ASN A 207 -17.96 -14.82 -7.73
C ASN A 207 -17.57 -14.49 -6.29
N LEU A 208 -17.02 -13.29 -6.04
CA LEU A 208 -16.71 -12.83 -4.69
C LEU A 208 -17.99 -12.78 -3.85
N PHE A 209 -19.05 -12.16 -4.37
CA PHE A 209 -20.34 -12.14 -3.70
C PHE A 209 -20.90 -13.56 -3.48
N ASP A 210 -20.81 -14.46 -4.45
CA ASP A 210 -21.32 -15.84 -4.28
C ASP A 210 -20.55 -16.64 -3.22
N ARG A 211 -19.27 -16.33 -3.03
CA ARG A 211 -18.43 -16.93 -2.00
C ARG A 211 -18.76 -16.42 -0.61
N PHE A 212 -18.99 -15.11 -0.45
CA PHE A 212 -19.08 -14.48 0.86
C PHE A 212 -20.52 -14.13 1.29
N ASP A 213 -21.39 -13.76 0.38
CA ASP A 213 -22.81 -13.49 0.66
C ASP A 213 -23.68 -13.61 -0.61
N LYS A 214 -24.30 -14.78 -0.79
CA LYS A 214 -25.17 -15.10 -1.94
C LYS A 214 -26.45 -14.25 -2.00
N GLN A 215 -26.82 -13.57 -0.91
CA GLN A 215 -28.02 -12.73 -0.89
C GLN A 215 -27.78 -11.34 -1.50
N ALA A 216 -26.53 -10.99 -1.75
CA ALA A 216 -26.18 -9.70 -2.30
C ALA A 216 -26.67 -9.54 -3.76
N PRO A 217 -27.41 -8.46 -4.09
CA PRO A 217 -27.89 -8.23 -5.44
C PRO A 217 -26.74 -8.03 -6.44
N LYS A 218 -26.81 -8.67 -7.61
CA LYS A 218 -25.78 -8.55 -8.69
C LYS A 218 -25.97 -7.32 -9.59
N VAL A 219 -26.60 -6.28 -9.05
CA VAL A 219 -26.73 -4.96 -9.69
C VAL A 219 -25.65 -4.08 -9.08
N PHE A 220 -24.62 -3.71 -9.84
CA PHE A 220 -23.45 -3.01 -9.30
C PHE A 220 -23.55 -1.50 -9.47
N LYS A 221 -23.34 -0.79 -8.36
CA LYS A 221 -23.18 0.65 -8.24
C LYS A 221 -21.74 0.96 -7.88
N ILE A 222 -21.22 2.08 -8.38
CA ILE A 222 -19.88 2.52 -8.06
C ILE A 222 -19.91 3.88 -7.36
N GLY A 223 -19.07 4.04 -6.35
CA GLY A 223 -18.96 5.27 -5.59
C GLY A 223 -17.53 5.66 -5.31
N VAL A 224 -17.34 6.93 -4.94
CA VAL A 224 -16.06 7.43 -4.46
C VAL A 224 -16.22 8.20 -3.16
N GLY A 225 -15.30 8.03 -2.21
CA GLY A 225 -15.25 8.79 -0.97
C GLY A 225 -14.03 9.71 -0.92
N PHE A 226 -14.16 10.94 -0.42
CA PHE A 226 -12.98 11.80 -0.21
C PHE A 226 -13.16 12.89 0.85
N TRP A 227 -12.04 13.42 1.36
CA TRP A 227 -12.06 14.64 2.18
C TRP A 227 -12.01 15.90 1.30
N ALA A 228 -12.98 16.79 1.50
CA ALA A 228 -13.05 18.08 0.82
C ALA A 228 -11.92 19.02 1.26
N ASN A 229 -11.17 19.52 0.28
CA ASN A 229 -10.13 20.54 0.46
C ASN A 229 -10.52 21.82 -0.31
N SER A 230 -9.63 22.82 -0.33
CA SER A 230 -9.88 24.09 -1.05
C SER A 230 -10.10 23.93 -2.56
N LYS A 231 -9.68 22.81 -3.16
CA LYS A 231 -9.90 22.51 -4.58
C LYS A 231 -11.28 21.89 -4.83
N PHE A 232 -12.01 21.50 -3.79
CA PHE A 232 -13.32 20.89 -3.93
C PHE A 232 -14.43 21.94 -3.99
N THR A 233 -15.22 21.89 -5.06
CA THR A 233 -16.56 22.46 -5.11
C THR A 233 -17.50 21.42 -5.72
N VAL A 234 -18.79 21.47 -5.39
CA VAL A 234 -19.79 20.56 -5.99
C VAL A 234 -19.78 20.66 -7.52
N LYS A 235 -19.50 21.85 -8.07
CA LYS A 235 -19.34 22.07 -9.52
C LYS A 235 -18.13 21.33 -10.12
N HIS A 236 -17.04 21.15 -9.38
CA HIS A 236 -15.86 20.42 -9.88
C HIS A 236 -16.13 18.93 -10.06
N ILE A 237 -17.09 18.35 -9.33
CA ILE A 237 -17.53 16.98 -9.59
C ILE A 237 -18.28 16.85 -10.91
N GLN A 238 -19.04 17.89 -11.29
CA GLN A 238 -19.78 17.91 -12.57
C GLN A 238 -18.87 17.90 -13.81
N GLN A 239 -17.57 18.15 -13.64
CA GLN A 239 -16.55 18.13 -14.70
C GLN A 239 -15.86 16.77 -14.84
N ILE A 240 -16.06 15.86 -13.89
CA ILE A 240 -15.62 14.45 -13.95
C ILE A 240 -16.64 13.69 -14.80
N THR A 241 -16.26 12.56 -15.43
CA THR A 241 -17.20 11.72 -16.19
C THR A 241 -18.23 11.05 -15.26
N ILE A 242 -19.24 11.82 -14.84
CA ILE A 242 -20.28 11.41 -13.90
C ILE A 242 -21.12 10.25 -14.45
N ASP A 243 -21.23 10.09 -15.76
CA ASP A 243 -22.11 9.09 -16.39
C ASP A 243 -21.91 7.66 -15.89
N SER A 244 -20.70 7.36 -15.41
CA SER A 244 -20.38 6.04 -14.86
C SER A 244 -20.49 5.95 -13.34
N LEU A 245 -20.31 7.06 -12.63
CA LEU A 245 -20.37 7.17 -11.17
C LEU A 245 -21.83 7.17 -10.70
N ASP A 246 -22.16 6.42 -9.65
CA ASP A 246 -23.53 6.36 -9.12
C ASP A 246 -23.73 7.25 -7.87
N TYR A 247 -22.69 7.44 -7.07
CA TYR A 247 -22.71 8.34 -5.91
C TYR A 247 -21.32 8.79 -5.50
N PHE A 248 -21.23 9.82 -4.67
CA PHE A 248 -20.00 10.14 -3.96
C PHE A 248 -20.27 10.57 -2.52
N ILE A 249 -19.36 10.21 -1.63
CA ILE A 249 -19.36 10.62 -0.23
C ILE A 249 -18.24 11.64 -0.07
N TYR A 250 -18.50 12.75 0.61
CA TYR A 250 -17.41 13.61 1.05
C TYR A 250 -17.55 14.08 2.48
N ILE A 251 -16.39 14.22 3.10
CA ILE A 251 -16.23 14.84 4.40
C ILE A 251 -15.97 16.31 4.19
N LYS A 252 -16.71 17.18 4.88
CA LYS A 252 -16.48 18.63 4.80
C LYS A 252 -15.09 18.99 5.33
N ALA A 253 -14.57 20.12 4.87
CA ALA A 253 -13.27 20.65 5.31
C ALA A 253 -13.19 20.82 6.85
N ASN A 254 -14.33 21.00 7.52
CA ASN A 254 -14.40 21.11 8.99
C ASN A 254 -14.21 19.78 9.75
N GLN A 255 -14.08 18.64 9.05
CA GLN A 255 -13.94 17.29 9.61
C GLN A 255 -15.06 16.86 10.58
N LYS A 256 -16.20 17.56 10.57
CA LYS A 256 -17.32 17.31 11.50
C LYS A 256 -18.57 16.79 10.81
N ASP A 257 -18.71 17.04 9.52
CA ASP A 257 -19.88 16.66 8.74
C ASP A 257 -19.49 15.84 7.52
N TRP A 258 -20.35 14.90 7.16
CA TRP A 258 -20.29 14.18 5.90
C TRP A 258 -21.55 14.49 5.06
N ILE A 259 -21.40 14.37 3.75
CA ILE A 259 -22.49 14.47 2.77
C ILE A 259 -22.33 13.35 1.74
N VAL A 260 -23.43 12.74 1.30
CA VAL A 260 -23.49 11.84 0.16
C VAL A 260 -24.43 12.40 -0.90
N PHE A 261 -24.03 12.29 -2.15
CA PHE A 261 -24.79 12.73 -3.31
C PHE A 261 -24.98 11.57 -4.29
N ASP A 262 -26.22 11.37 -4.71
CA ASP A 262 -26.58 10.48 -5.81
C ASP A 262 -26.42 11.24 -7.13
N THR A 263 -25.70 10.65 -8.08
CA THR A 263 -25.50 11.25 -9.41
C THR A 263 -26.64 10.92 -10.38
N GLY A 264 -27.37 9.83 -10.10
CA GLY A 264 -28.49 9.35 -10.91
C GLY A 264 -29.87 9.73 -10.35
N LYS A 265 -30.93 9.28 -11.05
CA LYS A 265 -32.32 9.48 -10.62
C LYS A 265 -32.78 8.51 -9.51
N SER A 266 -32.01 7.47 -9.25
CA SER A 266 -32.31 6.48 -8.21
C SER A 266 -31.86 7.00 -6.85
N LYS A 267 -32.74 6.98 -5.85
CA LYS A 267 -32.40 7.30 -4.46
C LYS A 267 -31.63 6.13 -3.83
N LEU A 268 -30.30 6.24 -3.75
CA LEU A 268 -29.44 5.18 -3.20
C LEU A 268 -29.26 5.30 -1.68
N PHE A 269 -29.49 6.50 -1.13
CA PHE A 269 -29.37 6.80 0.30
C PHE A 269 -30.65 7.45 0.83
N SER A 270 -31.08 7.03 2.03
CA SER A 270 -32.17 7.68 2.77
C SER A 270 -31.67 8.92 3.51
N THR A 271 -30.46 8.85 4.05
CA THR A 271 -29.79 9.90 4.82
C THR A 271 -28.62 10.42 4.01
N THR A 272 -28.70 11.67 3.57
CA THR A 272 -27.71 12.27 2.67
C THR A 272 -26.69 13.16 3.37
N THR A 273 -26.87 13.47 4.65
CA THR A 273 -25.95 14.31 5.44
C THR A 273 -25.93 13.84 6.89
N GLY A 274 -24.82 14.05 7.58
CA GLY A 274 -24.75 13.72 9.00
C GLY A 274 -23.45 14.17 9.68
N LYS A 275 -23.33 13.82 10.96
CA LYS A 275 -22.16 14.11 11.78
C LYS A 275 -21.14 12.99 11.73
N ILE A 276 -19.87 13.38 11.80
CA ILE A 276 -18.74 12.46 11.92
C ILE A 276 -18.56 12.10 13.40
N VAL A 277 -18.44 10.80 13.64
CA VAL A 277 -18.22 10.20 14.96
C VAL A 277 -17.04 9.26 14.81
N LEU A 278 -15.88 9.72 15.25
CA LEU A 278 -14.64 8.95 15.24
C LEU A 278 -14.21 8.63 16.69
N PRO A 279 -13.54 7.49 16.91
CA PRO A 279 -12.80 7.29 18.15
C PRO A 279 -11.70 8.36 18.27
N LYS A 280 -11.27 8.65 19.51
CA LYS A 280 -10.12 9.54 19.71
C LYS A 280 -8.88 8.89 19.13
N VAL A 281 -8.25 9.58 18.19
CA VAL A 281 -7.02 9.16 17.51
C VAL A 281 -5.91 10.18 17.75
N TYR A 282 -4.71 9.66 17.99
CA TYR A 282 -3.50 10.42 18.29
C TYR A 282 -2.43 10.10 17.26
N GLU A 283 -1.57 11.06 16.97
CA GLU A 283 -0.37 10.88 16.14
C GLU A 283 0.88 11.20 16.96
N VAL A 284 2.03 10.64 16.57
CA VAL A 284 3.30 11.00 17.19
C VAL A 284 3.59 12.47 16.87
N SER A 285 3.79 13.26 17.90
CA SER A 285 4.06 14.69 17.77
C SER A 285 5.41 14.89 17.10
N LYS A 286 5.44 15.67 16.02
CA LYS A 286 6.68 15.98 15.28
C LYS A 286 7.58 16.99 16.00
N PHE A 287 7.29 17.32 17.27
CA PHE A 287 8.14 18.22 18.05
C PHE A 287 9.50 17.54 18.31
N ALA A 288 10.53 18.11 17.67
CA ALA A 288 11.95 17.82 17.81
C ALA A 288 12.43 16.47 17.24
N SER A 289 12.54 16.40 15.92
CA SER A 289 13.86 16.42 15.27
C SER A 289 13.72 16.16 13.77
N ASN A 290 14.48 16.91 12.98
CA ASN A 290 14.87 16.55 11.60
C ASN A 290 15.69 15.23 11.55
N GLN A 291 15.63 14.35 12.56
CA GLN A 291 16.36 13.08 12.62
C GLN A 291 15.55 11.89 12.07
N LEU A 292 14.28 12.10 11.68
CA LEU A 292 13.52 11.15 10.85
C LEU A 292 13.80 11.28 9.35
N GLY A 293 14.79 12.10 8.94
CA GLY A 293 15.31 12.14 7.57
C GLY A 293 15.87 10.80 7.05
N PHE A 294 15.88 9.74 7.88
CA PHE A 294 16.12 8.36 7.45
C PHE A 294 14.94 7.71 6.71
N PHE A 295 13.76 8.32 6.68
CA PHE A 295 12.57 7.79 5.98
C PHE A 295 12.03 8.70 4.88
N GLU A 296 12.56 9.92 4.75
CA GLU A 296 12.27 10.80 3.62
C GLU A 296 13.38 10.64 2.56
N THR A 297 13.38 9.51 1.86
CA THR A 297 13.90 9.51 0.49
C THR A 297 12.79 10.07 -0.39
N GLU A 298 13.03 11.28 -0.91
CA GLU A 298 12.30 11.87 -2.01
C GLU A 298 12.06 10.82 -3.12
N ILE A 299 10.81 10.71 -3.56
CA ILE A 299 10.45 10.17 -4.87
C ILE A 299 10.49 11.34 -5.85
#